data_AF-A0A151UGQ7-F1
#
_entry.id   AF-A0A151UGQ7-F1
#
_cell.length_a   1.000
_cell.length_b   1.000
_cell.length_c   1.000
_cell.angle_alpha   90.00
_cell.angle_beta   90.00
_cell.angle_gamma   90.00
#
_symmetry.space_group_name_H-M   'P 1'
#
loop_
_entity.id
_entity.type
_entity.pdbx_description
1 polymer ?
#
loop_
_entity_poly.entity_id
_entity_poly.type
_entity_poly.pdbx_seq_one_letter_code
_entity_poly.pdbx_strand_id
1 'polypeptide(L)' 'MGVFTCEVEHVSPISAAKFYKAIVEDGGTVWPKALPKMIKSFEIIEGDGGPGSIRKLTIAEGKC' A
#
# COMPACT_ATOMS: atom_id res chain seq x y z
N MET A 1 -21.19 5.74 18.46
CA MET A 1 -20.09 6.01 17.51
C MET A 1 -20.66 5.93 16.10
N GLY A 2 -20.43 6.93 15.27
CA GLY A 2 -20.85 6.90 13.87
C GLY A 2 -19.81 6.19 13.00
N VAL A 3 -20.27 5.43 12.00
CA VAL A 3 -19.43 4.81 10.97
C VAL A 3 -19.79 5.46 9.64
N PHE A 4 -18.78 5.84 8.88
CA PHE A 4 -18.94 6.39 7.54
C PHE A 4 -18.24 5.48 6.54
N THR A 5 -18.93 5.11 5.47
CA THR A 5 -18.46 4.18 4.44
C THR A 5 -18.43 4.89 3.09
N CYS A 6 -17.29 4.82 2.38
CA CYS A 6 -17.15 5.25 1.00
C CYS A 6 -16.73 4.07 0.13
N GLU A 7 -17.39 3.91 -1.02
CA GLU A 7 -17.07 2.89 -2.02
C GLU A 7 -16.63 3.57 -3.31
N VAL A 8 -15.52 3.11 -3.87
CA VAL A 8 -14.95 3.61 -5.14
C VAL A 8 -14.50 2.42 -5.96
N GLU A 9 -14.92 2.37 -7.23
CA GLU A 9 -14.55 1.33 -8.16
C GLU A 9 -13.64 1.88 -9.27
N HIS A 10 -12.63 1.10 -9.65
CA HIS A 10 -11.76 1.43 -10.77
C HIS A 10 -11.44 0.17 -11.58
N VAL A 11 -11.66 0.24 -12.90
CA VAL A 11 -11.27 -0.83 -13.82
C VAL A 11 -9.76 -0.77 -14.07
N SER A 12 -9.05 -1.85 -13.77
CA SER A 12 -7.61 -2.01 -14.05
C SER A 12 -7.40 -3.04 -15.16
N PRO A 13 -6.47 -2.81 -16.10
CA PRO A 13 -6.11 -3.81 -17.11
C PRO A 13 -5.24 -4.95 -16.55
N ILE A 14 -4.76 -4.83 -15.31
CA ILE A 14 -3.92 -5.84 -14.65
C ILE A 14 -4.82 -6.92 -14.03
N SER A 15 -4.43 -8.19 -14.17
CA SER A 15 -5.15 -9.29 -13.53
C SER A 15 -5.21 -9.12 -12.00
N ALA A 16 -6.33 -9.50 -11.41
CA ALA A 16 -6.57 -9.32 -9.97
C ALA A 16 -5.47 -9.93 -9.10
N ALA A 17 -5.00 -11.14 -9.43
CA ALA A 17 -3.94 -11.83 -8.70
C ALA A 17 -2.61 -11.03 -8.71
N LYS A 18 -2.24 -10.47 -9.86
CA LYS A 18 -1.00 -9.69 -9.98
C LYS A 18 -1.12 -8.35 -9.25
N PHE A 19 -2.30 -7.73 -9.31
CA PHE A 19 -2.54 -6.47 -8.63
C PHE A 19 -2.52 -6.63 -7.11
N TYR A 20 -3.19 -7.66 -6.58
CA TYR A 20 -3.17 -8.00 -5.16
C TYR A 20 -1.75 -8.27 -4.69
N LYS A 21 -1.01 -9.12 -5.40
CA LYS A 21 0.38 -9.41 -5.07
C LYS A 21 1.25 -8.15 -5.06
N ALA A 22 1.14 -7.29 -6.08
CA ALA A 22 1.97 -6.09 -6.16
C ALA A 22 1.71 -5.08 -5.02
N ILE A 23 0.46 -4.93 -4.58
CA ILE A 23 0.07 -3.92 -3.59
C ILE A 23 0.12 -4.46 -2.16
N VAL A 24 -0.43 -5.66 -1.95
CA VAL A 24 -0.63 -6.26 -0.63
C VAL A 24 0.55 -7.15 -0.25
N GLU A 25 1.07 -8.01 -1.12
CA GLU A 25 2.21 -8.87 -0.74
C GLU A 25 3.54 -8.12 -0.88
N ASP A 26 3.83 -7.63 -2.07
CA ASP A 26 5.13 -7.04 -2.47
C ASP A 26 5.17 -5.51 -2.33
N GLY A 27 4.19 -4.92 -1.64
CA GLY A 27 4.03 -3.47 -1.52
C GLY A 27 5.29 -2.74 -1.05
N GLY A 28 6.11 -3.37 -0.20
CA GLY A 28 7.36 -2.77 0.30
C GLY A 28 8.39 -2.47 -0.78
N THR A 29 8.38 -3.24 -1.86
CA THR A 29 9.27 -3.01 -3.01
C THR A 29 8.58 -2.20 -4.10
N VAL A 30 7.28 -2.41 -4.30
CA VAL A 30 6.53 -1.79 -5.39
C VAL A 30 6.23 -0.32 -5.10
N TRP A 31 5.79 0.03 -3.89
CA TRP A 31 5.37 1.39 -3.56
C TRP A 31 6.48 2.44 -3.71
N PRO A 32 7.70 2.24 -3.18
CA PRO A 32 8.80 3.19 -3.39
C PRO A 32 9.21 3.34 -4.86
N LYS A 33 9.00 2.30 -5.69
CA LYS A 33 9.30 2.35 -7.13
C LYS A 33 8.19 3.01 -7.94
N ALA A 34 6.94 2.76 -7.58
CA ALA A 34 5.77 3.31 -8.25
C ALA A 34 5.60 4.81 -7.95
N LEU A 35 5.85 5.22 -6.71
CA LEU A 35 5.70 6.61 -6.25
C LEU A 35 6.96 7.10 -5.52
N PRO A 36 8.13 7.16 -6.18
CA PRO A 36 9.42 7.43 -5.55
C PRO A 36 9.52 8.83 -4.92
N LYS A 37 8.69 9.77 -5.38
CA LYS A 37 8.66 11.14 -4.84
C LYS A 37 7.79 11.28 -3.60
N MET A 38 6.89 10.34 -3.36
CA MET A 38 5.89 10.40 -2.28
C MET A 38 6.17 9.36 -1.20
N ILE A 39 6.64 8.17 -1.58
CA ILE A 39 6.84 7.05 -0.66
C ILE A 39 8.33 6.81 -0.48
N LYS A 40 8.82 7.08 0.73
CA LYS A 40 10.23 6.87 1.11
C LYS A 40 10.48 5.43 1.53
N SER A 41 9.61 4.85 2.33
CA SER A 41 9.67 3.43 2.71
C SER A 41 8.30 2.86 2.98
N PHE A 42 8.15 1.55 2.77
CA PHE A 42 6.98 0.78 3.17
C PHE A 42 7.47 -0.56 3.71
N GLU A 43 7.36 -0.75 5.02
CA GLU A 43 7.99 -1.87 5.73
C GLU A 43 7.02 -2.54 6.70
N ILE A 44 7.15 -3.85 6.88
CA ILE A 44 6.41 -4.60 7.90
C ILE A 44 7.17 -4.44 9.20
N ILE A 45 6.51 -3.89 10.23
CA ILE A 45 7.11 -3.70 11.55
C ILE A 45 6.79 -4.86 12.50
N GLU A 46 5.62 -5.48 12.35
CA GLU A 46 5.21 -6.67 13.11
C GLU A 46 4.43 -7.63 12.20
N GLY A 47 4.67 -8.93 12.35
CA GLY A 47 4.01 -9.98 11.57
C GLY A 47 4.80 -10.44 10.34
N ASP A 48 4.14 -11.28 9.52
CA ASP A 48 4.70 -11.97 8.36
C ASP A 48 4.12 -11.50 7.01
N GLY A 49 3.22 -10.51 7.06
CA GLY A 49 2.50 -10.01 5.90
C GLY A 49 1.06 -10.53 5.79
N GLY A 50 0.68 -11.52 6.60
CA GLY A 50 -0.68 -12.04 6.72
C GLY A 50 -1.58 -11.22 7.67
N PRO A 51 -2.80 -11.72 7.95
CA PRO A 51 -3.76 -11.06 8.85
C PRO A 51 -3.14 -10.75 10.22
N GLY A 52 -3.35 -9.52 10.70
CA GLY A 52 -2.79 -9.05 11.97
C GLY A 52 -1.39 -8.40 11.86
N SER A 53 -0.77 -8.41 10.67
CA SER A 53 0.50 -7.72 10.45
C SER A 53 0.34 -6.20 10.49
N ILE A 54 1.34 -5.52 11.05
CA ILE A 54 1.42 -4.06 11.12
C ILE A 54 2.48 -3.56 10.15
N ARG A 55 2.12 -2.57 9.32
CA ARG A 55 3.00 -1.99 8.30
C ARG A 55 3.17 -0.49 8.52
N LYS A 56 4.38 -0.01 8.31
CA LYS A 56 4.75 1.39 8.40
C LYS A 56 5.01 1.94 7.01
N LEU A 57 4.25 2.97 6.64
CA LEU A 57 4.48 3.78 5.44
C LEU A 57 5.16 5.09 5.85
N THR A 58 6.35 5.35 5.32
CA THR A 58 7.02 6.64 5.47
C THR A 58 6.84 7.45 4.20
N ILE A 59 6.15 8.58 4.31
CA ILE A 59 5.99 9.54 3.22
C ILE A 59 7.28 10.36 3.11
N ALA A 60 7.75 10.62 1.90
CA ALA A 60 8.86 11.52 1.67
C ALA A 60 8.52 12.93 2.18
N GLU A 61 9.51 13.67 2.70
CA GLU A 61 9.29 15.05 3.14
C GLU A 61 8.76 15.88 1.96
N GLY A 62 7.48 16.23 2.03
CA GLY A 62 6.86 17.15 1.09
C GLY A 62 7.41 18.55 1.34
N LYS A 63 8.12 19.11 0.36
CA LYS A 63 8.06 20.55 0.16
C LYS A 63 6.75 20.81 -0.56
N CYS A 64 5.81 21.50 0.10
CA CYS A 64 4.64 22.08 -0.56
C CYS A 64 5.05 22.88 -1.80
#